data_AF-A0A8J3EY10-F1
#
_entry.id   AF-A0A8J3EY10-F1
#
_cell.length_a   1.000
_cell.length_b   1.000
_cell.length_c   1.000
_cell.angle_alpha   90.00
_cell.angle_beta   90.00
_cell.angle_gamma   90.00
#
_symmetry.space_group_name_H-M   'P 1'
#
loop_
_entity.id
_entity.type
_entity.pdbx_description
1 polymer ?
#
loop_
_entity_poly.entity_id
_entity_poly.type
_entity_poly.pdbx_seq_one_letter_code
_entity_poly.pdbx_strand_id
1 'polypeptide(L)'
;MRLEDLNAQHVHGILWLTTPKTRAAKRFVPIAEALWQRLWARIHRLHINDHEFVFTSARGNPIRDNVERYHWLKALEAAGLPRVKIHSAWHWLETMAAWTNMPDDVRISIIGHTSIDMTAHYTHCDAASLGLLLA
;
A
#
# COMPACT_ATOMS: atom_id res chain seq x y z
N MET A 1 19.55 13.01 -0.68
CA MET A 1 19.58 11.95 0.35
C MET A 1 21.01 11.47 0.43
N ARG A 2 21.69 11.66 1.57
CA ARG A 2 23.05 11.10 1.75
C ARG A 2 22.92 9.59 1.98
N LEU A 3 23.92 8.82 1.54
CA LEU A 3 23.93 7.34 1.55
C LEU A 3 23.95 6.71 2.96
N GLU A 4 23.84 7.52 4.00
CA GLU A 4 24.18 7.21 5.40
C GLU A 4 22.99 6.59 6.20
N ASP A 5 21.77 6.59 5.64
CA ASP A 5 20.53 6.20 6.34
C ASP A 5 19.86 4.90 5.84
N LEU A 6 20.56 4.11 5.02
CA LEU A 6 20.02 2.84 4.49
C LEU A 6 20.24 1.71 5.50
N ASN A 7 19.25 1.44 6.34
CA ASN A 7 19.23 0.24 7.18
C ASN A 7 18.68 -0.94 6.36
N ALA A 8 19.36 -2.08 6.45
CA ALA A 8 18.94 -3.33 5.84
C ALA A 8 18.90 -4.44 6.90
N GLN A 9 17.72 -5.04 7.09
CA GLN A 9 17.51 -6.16 8.00
C GLN A 9 17.27 -7.44 7.20
N HIS A 10 18.04 -8.48 7.47
CA HIS A 10 17.79 -9.80 6.88
C HIS A 10 16.48 -10.37 7.42
N VAL A 11 15.69 -10.97 6.53
CA VAL A 11 14.40 -11.55 6.92
C VAL A 11 14.35 -13.05 6.66
N HIS A 12 14.55 -13.47 5.42
CA HIS A 12 14.43 -14.88 5.06
C HIS A 12 15.07 -15.17 3.70
N GLY A 13 15.97 -16.15 3.64
CA GLY A 13 16.67 -16.51 2.40
C GLY A 13 17.42 -15.31 1.83
N ILE A 14 17.03 -14.85 0.65
CA ILE A 14 17.60 -13.66 -0.03
C ILE A 14 16.83 -12.35 0.25
N LEU A 15 15.79 -12.38 1.09
CA LEU A 15 14.93 -11.22 1.36
C LEU A 15 15.50 -10.35 2.47
N TRP A 16 15.56 -9.05 2.19
CA TRP A 16 15.99 -8.00 3.11
C TRP A 16 14.90 -6.92 3.17
N LEU A 17 14.59 -6.47 4.38
CA LEU A 17 13.82 -5.25 4.58
C LEU A 17 14.77 -4.07 4.55
N THR A 18 14.48 -3.08 3.71
CA THR A 18 15.28 -1.86 3.60
C THR A 18 14.46 -0.64 3.95
N THR A 19 15.13 0.42 4.40
CA THR A 19 14.46 1.71 4.55
C THR A 19 13.95 2.20 3.19
N PRO A 20 12.75 2.80 3.13
CA PRO A 20 12.24 3.33 1.88
C PRO A 20 13.21 4.32 1.25
N LYS A 21 13.43 4.17 -0.07
CA LYS A 21 14.41 4.96 -0.84
C LYS A 21 14.16 6.46 -0.81
N THR A 22 12.95 6.91 -0.48
CA THR A 22 12.63 8.34 -0.40
C THR A 22 11.79 8.61 0.85
N ARG A 23 11.88 9.83 1.39
CA ARG A 23 11.01 10.25 2.50
C ARG A 23 9.53 10.20 2.12
N ALA A 24 9.20 10.53 0.86
CA ALA A 24 7.84 10.48 0.32
C ALA A 24 7.22 9.06 0.32
N ALA A 25 8.04 8.01 0.37
CA ALA A 25 7.53 6.64 0.48
C ALA A 25 6.93 6.34 1.87
N LYS A 26 7.29 7.11 2.92
CA LYS A 26 6.61 7.06 4.22
C LYS A 26 5.38 7.97 4.15
N ARG A 27 4.21 7.38 3.94
CA ARG A 27 2.95 8.10 3.79
C ARG A 27 1.80 7.40 4.48
N PHE A 28 0.78 8.16 4.80
CA PHE A 28 -0.49 7.64 5.26
C PHE A 28 -1.27 7.11 4.05
N VAL A 29 -1.73 5.86 4.10
CA VAL A 29 -2.59 5.27 3.08
C VAL A 29 -3.93 4.97 3.73
N PRO A 30 -5.00 5.70 3.40
CA PRO A 30 -6.31 5.42 3.95
C PRO A 30 -6.81 4.07 3.41
N ILE A 31 -7.44 3.30 4.30
CA ILE A 31 -8.08 2.04 3.94
C ILE A 31 -9.52 2.05 4.45
N ALA A 32 -10.41 1.38 3.73
CA ALA A 32 -11.82 1.28 4.13
C ALA A 32 -11.96 0.60 5.49
N GLU A 33 -12.94 1.03 6.30
CA GLU A 33 -13.19 0.49 7.64
C GLU A 33 -13.37 -1.04 7.63
N ALA A 34 -14.10 -1.56 6.64
CA ALA A 34 -14.28 -3.01 6.49
C ALA A 34 -12.95 -3.75 6.28
N LEU A 35 -11.98 -3.14 5.58
CA LEU A 35 -10.64 -3.71 5.41
C LEU A 35 -9.84 -3.61 6.71
N TRP A 36 -9.90 -2.45 7.39
CA TRP A 36 -9.28 -2.24 8.70
C TRP A 36 -9.72 -3.31 9.71
N GLN A 37 -11.03 -3.52 9.86
CA GLN A 37 -11.59 -4.53 10.76
C GLN A 37 -11.09 -5.95 10.45
N ARG A 38 -11.01 -6.31 9.16
CA ARG A 38 -10.49 -7.63 8.73
C ARG A 38 -9.00 -7.81 9.01
N LEU A 39 -8.20 -6.76 8.84
CA LEU A 39 -6.78 -6.77 9.17
C LEU A 39 -6.57 -6.89 10.68
N TRP A 40 -7.34 -6.14 11.47
CA TRP A 40 -7.25 -6.16 12.92
C TRP A 40 -7.66 -7.53 13.47
N ALA A 41 -8.78 -8.10 13.02
CA ALA A 41 -9.20 -9.45 13.38
C ALA A 41 -8.13 -10.51 13.04
N ARG A 42 -7.40 -10.34 11.93
CA ARG A 42 -6.27 -11.21 11.57
C ARG A 42 -5.10 -11.06 12.54
N ILE A 43 -4.70 -9.83 12.86
CA ILE A 43 -3.59 -9.53 13.80
C ILE A 43 -3.85 -10.18 15.15
N HIS A 44 -5.06 -9.99 15.70
CA HIS A 44 -5.46 -10.61 16.98
C HIS A 44 -5.49 -12.13 16.92
N ARG A 45 -6.15 -12.70 15.89
CA ARG A 45 -6.29 -14.16 15.75
C ARG A 45 -4.94 -14.88 15.59
N LEU A 46 -3.96 -14.21 15.01
CA LEU A 46 -2.62 -14.78 14.77
C LEU A 46 -1.58 -14.32 15.79
N HIS A 47 -1.97 -13.54 16.81
CA HIS A 47 -1.07 -12.99 17.83
C HIS A 47 0.16 -12.29 17.22
N ILE A 48 -0.05 -11.48 16.17
CA ILE A 48 1.02 -10.77 15.48
C ILE A 48 1.48 -9.61 16.37
N ASN A 49 2.77 -9.60 16.71
CA ASN A 49 3.38 -8.59 17.56
C ASN A 49 3.81 -7.35 16.75
N ASP A 50 4.18 -6.31 17.48
CA ASP A 50 4.77 -5.11 16.90
C ASP A 50 5.97 -5.45 16.02
N HIS A 51 6.04 -4.80 14.85
CA HIS A 51 7.08 -4.99 13.83
C HIS A 51 7.12 -6.37 13.15
N GLU A 52 6.15 -7.26 13.40
CA GLU A 52 6.01 -8.51 12.66
C GLU A 52 5.21 -8.33 11.35
N PHE A 53 5.36 -9.29 10.43
CA PHE A 53 4.65 -9.27 9.17
C PHE A 53 3.18 -9.66 9.32
N VAL A 54 2.27 -8.79 8.89
CA VAL A 54 0.82 -9.08 8.84
C VAL A 54 0.49 -10.24 7.90
N PHE A 55 1.25 -10.36 6.81
CA PHE A 55 1.08 -11.40 5.79
C PHE A 55 2.29 -12.32 5.73
N THR A 56 2.08 -13.57 6.13
CA THR A 56 3.08 -14.63 6.15
C THR A 56 2.51 -15.91 5.56
N SER A 57 3.40 -16.77 5.06
CA SER A 57 3.08 -18.16 4.75
C SER A 57 2.68 -18.93 6.01
N ALA A 58 2.10 -20.12 5.86
CA ALA A 58 1.79 -21.00 6.99
C ALA A 58 3.00 -21.35 7.89
N ARG A 59 4.23 -21.17 7.37
CA ARG A 59 5.49 -21.38 8.12
C ARG A 59 6.04 -20.09 8.75
N GLY A 60 5.30 -18.98 8.73
CA GLY A 60 5.73 -17.69 9.28
C GLY A 60 6.65 -16.87 8.37
N ASN A 61 7.10 -17.41 7.23
CA ASN A 61 7.95 -16.64 6.30
C ASN A 61 7.17 -15.55 5.56
N PRO A 62 7.79 -14.43 5.18
CA PRO A 62 7.15 -13.41 4.35
C PRO A 62 6.59 -13.99 3.05
N ILE A 63 5.49 -13.40 2.59
CA ILE A 63 4.92 -13.72 1.29
C ILE A 63 5.90 -13.31 0.19
N ARG A 64 6.10 -14.21 -0.78
CA ARG A 64 6.89 -13.97 -1.99
C ARG A 64 5.98 -13.57 -3.14
N ASP A 65 6.54 -12.90 -4.14
CA ASP A 65 5.85 -12.42 -5.34
C ASP A 65 5.04 -13.53 -6.07
N ASN A 66 5.53 -14.77 -6.11
CA ASN A 66 4.77 -15.88 -6.71
C ASN A 66 3.50 -16.24 -5.93
N VAL A 67 3.55 -16.22 -4.60
CA VAL A 67 2.41 -16.49 -3.72
C VAL A 67 1.42 -15.32 -3.76
N GLU A 68 1.91 -14.09 -3.74
CA GLU A 68 1.09 -12.88 -3.94
C GLU A 68 0.33 -12.94 -5.28
N ARG A 69 1.05 -13.22 -6.37
CA ARG A 69 0.45 -13.39 -7.71
C ARG A 69 -0.60 -14.49 -7.74
N TYR A 70 -0.36 -15.61 -7.09
CA TYR A 70 -1.32 -16.71 -7.00
C TYR A 70 -2.62 -16.26 -6.30
N HIS A 71 -2.50 -15.63 -5.13
CA HIS A 71 -3.66 -15.16 -4.38
C HIS A 71 -4.40 -14.02 -5.09
N TRP A 72 -3.67 -13.15 -5.79
CA TRP A 72 -4.26 -12.11 -6.63
C TRP A 72 -5.13 -12.71 -7.74
N LEU A 73 -4.61 -13.69 -8.48
CA LEU A 73 -5.38 -14.37 -9.54
C LEU A 73 -6.62 -15.08 -8.97
N LYS A 74 -6.51 -15.67 -7.78
CA LYS A 74 -7.66 -16.28 -7.09
C LYS A 74 -8.71 -15.26 -6.66
N ALA A 75 -8.28 -14.07 -6.22
CA ALA A 75 -9.20 -12.99 -5.89
C ALA A 75 -9.93 -12.46 -7.14
N LEU A 76 -9.24 -12.33 -8.26
CA LEU A 76 -9.86 -11.96 -9.55
C LEU A 76 -10.89 -13.01 -9.98
N GLU A 77 -10.55 -14.29 -9.92
CA GLU A 77 -11.46 -15.39 -10.25
C GLU A 77 -12.72 -15.36 -9.37
N ALA A 78 -12.55 -15.21 -8.05
CA ALA A 78 -13.67 -15.12 -7.10
C ALA A 78 -14.56 -13.89 -7.34
N ALA A 79 -14.00 -12.81 -7.88
CA ALA A 79 -14.73 -11.61 -8.26
C ALA A 79 -15.31 -11.66 -9.68
N GLY A 80 -15.09 -12.74 -10.45
CA GLY A 80 -15.51 -12.84 -11.85
C GLY A 80 -14.77 -11.90 -12.81
N LEU A 81 -13.57 -11.45 -12.43
CA LEU A 81 -12.77 -10.49 -13.18
C LEU A 81 -11.75 -11.17 -14.11
N PRO A 82 -11.37 -10.53 -15.22
CA PRO A 82 -10.32 -11.04 -16.10
C PRO A 82 -8.97 -11.09 -15.39
N ARG A 83 -8.10 -12.00 -15.84
CA ARG A 83 -6.74 -12.16 -15.31
C ARG A 83 -5.87 -10.96 -15.70
N VAL A 84 -5.68 -10.03 -14.77
CA VAL A 84 -4.81 -8.85 -14.93
C VAL A 84 -3.66 -8.86 -13.92
N LYS A 85 -2.65 -8.02 -14.14
CA LYS A 85 -1.52 -7.87 -13.21
C LYS A 85 -1.98 -7.17 -11.93
N ILE A 86 -1.32 -7.42 -10.80
CA ILE A 86 -1.64 -6.72 -9.54
C ILE A 86 -1.52 -5.21 -9.65
N HIS A 87 -0.55 -4.73 -10.44
CA HIS A 87 -0.37 -3.31 -10.75
C HIS A 87 -1.57 -2.69 -11.49
N SER A 88 -2.45 -3.49 -12.11
CA SER A 88 -3.68 -2.98 -12.71
C SER A 88 -4.65 -2.39 -11.67
N ALA A 89 -4.61 -2.88 -10.42
CA ALA A 89 -5.37 -2.27 -9.33
C ALA A 89 -4.90 -0.83 -9.05
N TRP A 90 -3.60 -0.59 -9.19
CA TRP A 90 -2.99 0.72 -9.03
C TRP A 90 -3.43 1.68 -10.15
N HIS A 91 -3.36 1.23 -11.40
CA HIS A 91 -3.87 2.02 -12.53
C HIS A 91 -5.36 2.32 -12.42
N TRP A 92 -6.15 1.39 -11.90
CA TRP A 92 -7.57 1.62 -11.65
C TRP A 92 -7.75 2.71 -10.59
N LEU A 93 -7.00 2.69 -9.48
CA LEU A 93 -7.05 3.74 -8.46
C LEU A 93 -6.65 5.11 -9.03
N GLU A 94 -5.59 5.18 -9.83
CA GLU A 94 -5.16 6.40 -10.52
C GLU A 94 -6.27 6.96 -11.42
N THR A 95 -6.91 6.08 -12.20
CA THR A 95 -8.03 6.44 -13.07
C THR A 95 -9.21 6.96 -12.26
N MET A 96 -9.63 6.24 -11.21
CA MET A 96 -10.75 6.64 -10.36
C MET A 96 -10.51 7.98 -9.67
N ALA A 97 -9.30 8.23 -9.16
CA ALA A 97 -8.95 9.49 -8.52
C ALA A 97 -9.04 10.68 -9.51
N ALA A 98 -8.66 10.47 -10.77
CA ALA A 98 -8.83 11.47 -11.82
C ALA A 98 -10.31 11.72 -12.16
N TRP A 99 -11.14 10.68 -12.12
CA TRP A 99 -12.57 10.77 -12.44
C TRP A 99 -13.41 11.46 -11.36
N THR A 100 -13.03 11.33 -10.08
CA THR A 100 -13.79 11.90 -8.96
C THR A 100 -13.48 13.38 -8.69
N ASN A 101 -12.74 14.05 -9.57
CA ASN A 101 -12.26 15.43 -9.38
C ASN A 101 -11.57 15.62 -8.00
N MET A 102 -10.89 14.56 -7.54
CA MET A 102 -10.19 14.53 -6.26
C MET A 102 -9.10 15.61 -6.29
N PRO A 103 -8.99 16.45 -5.24
CA PRO A 103 -7.92 17.43 -5.14
C PRO A 103 -6.54 16.80 -5.37
N ASP A 104 -5.68 17.47 -6.13
CA ASP A 104 -4.39 16.92 -6.57
C ASP A 104 -3.48 16.59 -5.37
N ASP A 105 -3.56 17.34 -4.29
CA ASP A 105 -2.82 17.11 -3.03
C ASP A 105 -3.25 15.82 -2.33
N VAL A 106 -4.54 15.52 -2.29
CA VAL A 106 -5.10 14.24 -1.80
C VAL A 106 -4.63 13.09 -2.69
N ARG A 107 -4.65 13.28 -4.01
CA ARG A 107 -4.19 12.27 -4.98
C ARG A 107 -2.71 11.95 -4.79
N ILE A 108 -1.84 12.95 -4.63
CA ILE A 108 -0.40 12.77 -4.38
C ILE A 108 -0.17 12.04 -3.04
N SER A 109 -0.91 12.42 -2.00
CA SER A 109 -0.74 11.84 -0.67
C SER A 109 -1.09 10.36 -0.62
N ILE A 110 -2.16 9.94 -1.31
CA ILE A 110 -2.62 8.54 -1.34
C ILE A 110 -1.76 7.70 -2.31
N ILE A 111 -1.54 8.22 -3.52
CA ILE A 111 -0.88 7.48 -4.61
C ILE A 111 0.66 7.52 -4.44
N GLY A 112 1.24 8.58 -3.88
CA GLY A 112 2.69 8.65 -3.64
C GLY A 112 3.51 8.86 -4.92
N HIS A 113 2.93 9.50 -5.93
CA HIS A 113 3.69 10.03 -7.07
C HIS A 113 4.72 11.06 -6.57
N THR A 114 5.99 10.89 -6.95
CA THR A 114 7.08 11.78 -6.51
C THR A 114 7.35 12.94 -7.48
N SER A 115 6.74 12.95 -8.67
CA SER A 115 6.83 14.09 -9.59
C SER A 115 5.48 14.34 -10.27
N ILE A 116 4.79 15.38 -9.81
CA ILE A 116 4.00 16.22 -10.71
C ILE A 116 5.01 17.19 -11.32
N ASP A 117 5.64 16.82 -12.43
CA ASP A 117 6.06 17.87 -13.33
C ASP A 117 4.81 18.22 -14.15
N MET A 118 4.34 19.44 -13.88
CA MET A 118 3.10 20.09 -14.35
C MET A 118 1.83 19.80 -13.54
N THR A 119 1.58 20.61 -12.51
CA THR A 119 0.49 21.62 -12.45
C THR A 119 0.26 22.09 -10.99
N ALA A 120 0.62 23.36 -10.78
CA ALA A 120 0.05 24.40 -9.90
C ALA A 120 -0.54 24.09 -8.49
N HIS A 121 0.05 24.81 -7.52
CA HIS A 121 -0.51 25.36 -6.27
C HIS A 121 -0.99 24.42 -5.15
N TYR A 122 -0.07 24.25 -4.19
CA TYR A 122 -0.21 23.52 -2.93
C TYR A 122 -1.18 24.20 -1.94
N THR A 123 -2.14 23.42 -1.43
CA THR A 123 -2.68 23.58 -0.08
C THR A 123 -2.45 22.24 0.63
N HIS A 124 -2.00 22.23 1.88
CA HIS A 124 -1.69 21.00 2.60
C HIS A 124 -2.97 20.34 3.13
N CYS A 125 -3.44 19.25 2.52
CA CYS A 125 -4.38 18.34 3.19
C CYS A 125 -3.64 17.52 4.27
N ASP A 126 -4.17 17.53 5.50
CA ASP A 126 -3.70 16.70 6.60
C ASP A 126 -4.38 15.31 6.61
N ALA A 127 -3.84 14.38 7.40
CA ALA A 127 -4.35 13.00 7.46
C ALA A 127 -5.79 12.90 7.97
N ALA A 128 -6.23 13.86 8.80
CA ALA A 128 -7.61 13.92 9.29
C ALA A 128 -8.60 14.25 8.16
N SER A 129 -8.23 15.19 7.29
CA SER A 129 -9.02 15.58 6.11
C SER A 129 -9.16 14.44 5.09
N LEU A 130 -8.13 13.58 4.97
CA LEU A 130 -8.17 12.38 4.12
C LEU A 130 -9.17 11.32 4.63
N GLY A 131 -9.30 11.18 5.95
CA GLY A 131 -10.24 10.23 6.55
C GLY A 131 -11.70 10.61 6.30
N LEU A 132 -12.02 11.91 6.25
CA LEU A 132 -13.37 12.41 6.00
C LEU A 132 -13.83 12.23 4.54
N LEU A 133 -12.90 12.23 3.59
CA LEU A 133 -13.20 12.06 2.15
C LEU A 133 -13.57 10.63 1.76
N LEU A 134 -13.27 9.65 2.61
CA LEU A 134 -13.41 8.22 2.33
C LEU A 134 -14.40 7.50 3.28
N ALA A 135 -15.10 8.28 4.11
CA ALA A 135 -16.19 7.84 4.97
C ALA A 135 -17.53 7.85 4.22
#